data_AF-A0A1I8JS75-F1
#
_entry.id   AF-A0A1I8JS75-F1
#
_cell.length_a   1.000
_cell.length_b   1.000
_cell.length_c   1.000
_cell.angle_alpha   90.00
_cell.angle_beta   90.00
_cell.angle_gamma   90.00
#
_symmetry.space_group_name_H-M   'P 1'
#
loop_
_entity.id
_entity.type
_entity.pdbx_description
1 polymer ?
#
loop_
_entity_poly.entity_id
_entity_poly.type
_entity_poly.pdbx_seq_one_letter_code
_entity_poly.pdbx_strand_id
1 'polypeptide(L)'
;MQAGMSDEREERASRLADMERQMEEIQRQKDELEAARARVEEIRLQLESEAQLSQEERRRLQEENQRAQALVAAREDEARQAAEELQTMRGQQQQQQQQQRQRHQAVHSAAPAAPEPAVQPRRANQALAAATPQKMQPSMTAAPTQHLREIDDEPQKERNYSLETFQNGEPTVPRAEYREEYMHSRDVKARLDEMRDQFRSVRHEDRVQPIDKIHESNVREGRSKFRTLQKIRMGNTKKRIDEFESM
;
A
#
# COMPACT_ATOMS: atom_id res chain seq x y z
N MET A 1 16.22 -85.17 -51.63
CA MET A 1 14.89 -84.73 -51.13
C MET A 1 14.89 -84.33 -49.64
N GLN A 2 15.77 -84.89 -48.78
CA GLN A 2 15.81 -84.51 -47.35
C GLN A 2 16.35 -83.10 -47.07
N ALA A 3 17.36 -82.62 -47.82
CA ALA A 3 17.97 -81.31 -47.60
C ALA A 3 17.07 -80.10 -47.95
N GLY A 4 16.20 -80.21 -48.96
CA GLY A 4 15.26 -79.12 -49.28
C GLY A 4 14.11 -78.98 -48.27
N MET A 5 13.76 -80.06 -47.58
CA MET A 5 12.71 -80.07 -46.55
C MET A 5 13.20 -79.51 -45.20
N SER A 6 14.51 -79.49 -44.94
CA SER A 6 15.10 -78.81 -43.78
C SER A 6 15.15 -77.29 -43.99
N ASP A 7 15.58 -76.83 -45.16
CA ASP A 7 15.67 -75.40 -45.47
C ASP A 7 14.29 -74.73 -45.44
N GLU A 8 13.25 -75.38 -45.99
CA GLU A 8 11.88 -74.87 -45.91
C GLU A 8 11.32 -74.80 -44.47
N ARG A 9 11.76 -75.69 -43.58
CA ARG A 9 11.35 -75.65 -42.16
C ARG A 9 12.06 -74.53 -41.42
N GLU A 10 13.32 -74.29 -41.75
CA GLU A 10 14.12 -73.22 -41.16
C GLU A 10 13.64 -71.83 -41.62
N GLU A 11 13.29 -71.67 -42.89
CA GLU A 11 12.65 -70.44 -43.38
C GLU A 11 11.29 -70.18 -42.72
N ARG A 12 10.46 -71.22 -42.55
CA ARG A 12 9.17 -71.08 -41.84
C ARG A 12 9.36 -70.72 -40.37
N ALA A 13 10.36 -71.30 -39.71
CA ALA A 13 10.70 -70.96 -38.33
C ALA A 13 11.21 -69.51 -38.22
N SER A 14 12.04 -69.04 -39.15
CA SER A 14 12.50 -67.65 -39.17
C SER A 14 11.33 -66.67 -39.37
N ARG A 15 10.40 -66.96 -40.28
CA ARG A 15 9.21 -66.12 -40.52
C ARG A 15 8.29 -66.05 -39.30
N LEU A 16 8.14 -67.15 -38.55
CA LEU A 16 7.38 -67.17 -37.30
C LEU A 16 8.07 -66.33 -36.21
N ALA A 17 9.39 -66.45 -36.07
CA ALA A 17 10.16 -65.65 -35.11
C ALA A 17 10.12 -64.14 -35.43
N ASP A 18 10.16 -63.76 -36.70
CA ASP A 18 10.03 -62.37 -37.11
C ASP A 18 8.61 -61.84 -36.86
N MET A 19 7.58 -62.66 -37.07
CA MET A 19 6.19 -62.31 -36.76
C MET A 19 5.96 -62.18 -35.25
N GLU A 20 6.57 -63.03 -34.42
CA GLU A 20 6.54 -62.92 -32.96
C GLU A 20 7.19 -61.62 -32.47
N ARG A 21 8.36 -61.25 -33.00
CA ARG A 21 9.01 -59.96 -32.69
C ARG A 21 8.12 -58.77 -33.08
N GLN A 22 7.48 -58.82 -34.25
CA GLN A 22 6.55 -57.78 -34.68
C GLN A 22 5.34 -57.66 -33.75
N MET A 23 4.78 -58.79 -33.28
CA MET A 23 3.68 -58.75 -32.32
C MET A 23 4.11 -58.21 -30.96
N GLU A 24 5.29 -58.57 -30.47
CA GLU A 24 5.85 -58.01 -29.23
C GLU A 24 6.08 -56.50 -29.33
N GLU A 25 6.59 -56.03 -30.47
CA GLU A 25 6.84 -54.61 -30.70
C GLU A 25 5.53 -53.81 -30.82
N ILE A 26 4.52 -54.36 -31.50
CA ILE A 26 3.17 -53.78 -31.55
C ILE A 26 2.54 -53.74 -30.15
N GLN A 27 2.69 -54.81 -29.36
CA GLN A 27 2.14 -54.87 -28.01
C GLN A 27 2.82 -53.84 -27.11
N ARG A 28 4.14 -53.69 -27.20
CA ARG A 28 4.88 -52.66 -26.47
C ARG A 28 4.46 -51.25 -26.86
N GLN A 29 4.29 -50.98 -28.16
CA GLN A 29 3.80 -49.68 -28.64
C GLN A 29 2.38 -49.40 -28.13
N LYS A 30 1.52 -50.41 -28.08
CA LYS A 30 0.18 -50.30 -27.52
C LYS A 30 0.20 -49.96 -26.02
N ASP A 31 1.03 -50.64 -25.25
CA ASP A 31 1.16 -50.41 -23.81
C ASP A 31 1.75 -49.01 -23.52
N GLU A 32 2.74 -48.57 -24.32
CA GLU A 32 3.29 -47.21 -24.25
C GLU A 32 2.23 -46.14 -24.59
N LEU A 33 1.41 -46.38 -25.62
CA LEU A 33 0.29 -45.49 -25.98
C LEU A 33 -0.78 -45.44 -24.89
N GLU A 34 -1.10 -46.58 -24.26
CA GLU A 34 -2.06 -46.65 -23.17
C GLU A 34 -1.54 -45.91 -21.93
N ALA A 35 -0.27 -46.10 -21.58
CA ALA A 35 0.39 -45.36 -20.51
C ALA A 35 0.44 -43.85 -20.79
N ALA A 36 0.69 -43.44 -22.04
CA ALA A 36 0.66 -42.03 -22.44
C ALA A 36 -0.74 -41.44 -22.31
N ARG A 37 -1.78 -42.17 -22.72
CA ARG A 37 -3.19 -41.75 -22.56
C ARG A 37 -3.58 -41.61 -21.10
N ALA A 38 -3.18 -42.54 -20.24
CA ALA A 38 -3.45 -42.47 -18.80
C ALA A 38 -2.84 -41.21 -18.16
N ARG A 39 -1.60 -40.86 -18.53
CA ARG A 39 -0.95 -39.63 -18.05
C ARG A 39 -1.65 -38.36 -18.53
N VAL A 40 -2.12 -38.35 -19.77
CA VAL A 40 -2.85 -37.19 -20.32
C VAL A 40 -4.19 -37.00 -19.59
N GLU A 41 -4.93 -38.07 -19.33
CA GLU A 41 -6.18 -38.00 -18.57
C GLU A 41 -5.95 -37.56 -17.12
N GLU A 42 -4.87 -38.02 -16.47
CA GLU A 42 -4.51 -37.56 -15.13
C GLU A 42 -4.21 -36.05 -15.10
N ILE A 43 -3.40 -35.55 -16.04
CA ILE A 43 -3.11 -34.12 -16.16
C ILE A 43 -4.39 -33.33 -16.44
N ARG A 44 -5.26 -33.86 -17.29
CA ARG A 44 -6.55 -33.22 -17.60
C ARG A 44 -7.43 -33.09 -16.35
N LEU A 45 -7.56 -34.16 -15.56
CA LEU A 45 -8.35 -34.14 -14.32
C LEU A 45 -7.76 -33.15 -13.30
N GLN A 46 -6.44 -33.09 -13.18
CA GLN A 46 -5.77 -32.11 -12.32
C GLN A 46 -6.12 -30.68 -12.77
N LEU A 47 -5.98 -30.36 -14.05
CA LEU A 47 -6.32 -29.05 -14.60
C LEU A 47 -7.80 -28.68 -14.43
N GLU A 48 -8.72 -29.64 -14.63
CA GLU A 48 -10.15 -29.41 -14.40
C GLU A 48 -10.45 -29.11 -12.93
N SER A 49 -9.80 -29.81 -11.99
CA SER A 49 -9.96 -29.56 -10.55
C SER A 49 -9.40 -28.20 -10.12
N GLU A 50 -8.24 -27.79 -10.64
CA GLU A 50 -7.66 -26.48 -10.38
C GLU A 50 -8.53 -25.34 -10.94
N ALA A 51 -9.09 -25.54 -12.14
CA ALA A 51 -10.00 -24.56 -12.75
C ALA A 51 -11.30 -24.39 -11.95
N GLN A 52 -11.85 -25.49 -11.41
CA GLN A 52 -13.03 -25.44 -10.55
C GLN A 52 -12.76 -24.68 -9.25
N LEU A 53 -11.66 -25.00 -8.55
CA LEU A 53 -11.26 -24.30 -7.34
C LEU A 53 -11.06 -22.80 -7.60
N SER A 54 -10.37 -22.45 -8.69
CA SER A 54 -10.17 -21.05 -9.07
C SER A 54 -11.50 -20.33 -9.38
N GLN A 55 -12.47 -21.01 -10.00
CA GLN A 55 -13.78 -20.46 -10.27
C GLN A 55 -14.58 -20.22 -8.97
N GLU A 56 -14.54 -21.16 -8.04
CA GLU A 56 -15.19 -21.02 -6.72
C GLU A 56 -14.59 -19.88 -5.91
N GLU A 57 -13.27 -19.74 -5.89
CA GLU A 57 -12.58 -18.62 -5.22
C GLU A 57 -12.99 -17.27 -5.83
N ARG A 58 -13.01 -17.17 -7.17
CA ARG A 58 -13.48 -15.96 -7.86
C ARG A 58 -14.92 -15.63 -7.48
N ARG A 59 -15.80 -16.62 -7.41
CA ARG A 59 -17.20 -16.43 -7.01
C ARG A 59 -17.30 -15.94 -5.57
N ARG A 60 -16.57 -16.55 -4.63
CA ARG A 60 -16.52 -16.10 -3.23
C ARG A 60 -16.06 -14.66 -3.11
N LEU A 61 -14.97 -14.30 -3.78
CA LEU A 61 -14.45 -12.93 -3.79
C LEU A 61 -15.46 -11.95 -4.39
N GLN A 62 -16.18 -12.35 -5.43
CA GLN A 62 -17.23 -11.52 -6.03
C GLN A 62 -18.40 -11.28 -5.07
N GLU A 63 -18.86 -12.33 -4.38
CA GLU A 63 -19.91 -12.22 -3.36
C GLU A 63 -19.47 -11.33 -2.18
N GLU A 64 -18.23 -11.47 -1.72
CA GLU A 64 -17.66 -10.62 -0.67
C GLU A 64 -17.54 -9.15 -1.12
N ASN A 65 -17.09 -8.92 -2.36
CA ASN A 65 -17.00 -7.57 -2.92
C ASN A 65 -18.38 -6.91 -3.03
N GLN A 66 -19.39 -7.65 -3.48
CA GLN A 66 -20.78 -7.16 -3.52
C GLN A 66 -21.30 -6.82 -2.12
N ARG A 67 -21.02 -7.63 -1.10
CA ARG A 67 -21.39 -7.33 0.30
C ARG A 67 -20.69 -6.07 0.81
N ALA A 68 -19.40 -5.93 0.53
CA ALA A 68 -18.64 -4.73 0.90
C ALA A 68 -19.22 -3.47 0.22
N GLN A 69 -19.54 -3.55 -1.08
CA GLN A 69 -20.18 -2.45 -1.82
C GLN A 69 -21.56 -2.09 -1.23
N ALA A 70 -22.38 -3.08 -0.88
CA ALA A 70 -23.68 -2.85 -0.25
C ALA A 70 -23.56 -2.15 1.11
N LEU A 71 -22.56 -2.53 1.93
CA LEU A 71 -22.28 -1.87 3.21
C LEU A 71 -21.83 -0.42 3.03
N VAL A 72 -20.99 -0.15 2.02
CA VAL A 72 -20.56 1.22 1.70
C VAL A 72 -21.76 2.05 1.24
N ALA A 73 -22.59 1.53 0.35
CA ALA A 73 -23.80 2.24 -0.10
C ALA A 73 -24.74 2.57 1.06
N ALA A 74 -24.98 1.63 1.97
CA ALA A 74 -25.81 1.87 3.16
C ALA A 74 -25.21 2.97 4.06
N ARG A 75 -23.88 2.99 4.24
CA ARG A 75 -23.19 4.05 4.99
C ARG A 75 -23.24 5.40 4.29
N GLU A 76 -23.17 5.43 2.97
CA GLU A 76 -23.33 6.67 2.20
C GLU A 76 -24.74 7.23 2.33
N ASP A 77 -25.78 6.39 2.29
CA ASP A 77 -27.16 6.83 2.47
C ASP A 77 -27.41 7.35 3.90
N GLU A 78 -26.89 6.67 4.92
CA GLU A 78 -26.92 7.15 6.31
C GLU A 78 -26.21 8.52 6.45
N ALA A 79 -25.05 8.69 5.81
CA ALA A 79 -24.33 9.95 5.81
C ALA A 79 -25.08 11.07 5.08
N ARG A 80 -25.80 10.76 3.99
CA ARG A 80 -26.65 11.72 3.28
C ARG A 80 -27.81 12.19 4.16
N GLN A 81 -28.50 11.27 4.84
CA GLN A 81 -29.57 11.61 5.77
C GLN A 81 -29.05 12.50 6.91
N ALA A 82 -27.91 12.15 7.51
CA ALA A 82 -27.29 12.96 8.55
C ALA A 82 -26.90 14.36 8.05
N ALA A 83 -26.44 14.48 6.80
CA ALA A 83 -26.11 15.77 6.19
C ALA A 83 -27.35 16.63 5.95
N GLU A 84 -28.45 16.05 5.50
CA GLU A 84 -29.74 16.74 5.35
C GLU A 84 -30.26 17.24 6.69
N GLU A 85 -30.23 16.39 7.73
CA GLU A 85 -30.60 16.79 9.09
C GLU A 85 -29.73 17.94 9.61
N LEU A 86 -28.40 17.86 9.44
CA LEU A 86 -27.49 18.95 9.80
C LEU A 86 -27.81 20.24 9.05
N GLN A 87 -28.19 20.16 7.78
CA GLN A 87 -28.53 21.32 6.96
C GLN A 87 -29.82 21.99 7.47
N THR A 88 -30.83 21.19 7.84
CA THR A 88 -32.07 21.72 8.44
C THR A 88 -31.81 22.39 9.78
N MET A 89 -31.03 21.75 10.66
CA MET A 89 -30.64 22.30 11.96
C MET A 89 -29.86 23.61 11.82
N ARG A 90 -28.93 23.67 10.87
CA ARG A 90 -28.18 24.89 10.55
C ARG A 90 -29.10 26.02 10.06
N GLY A 91 -30.09 25.71 9.23
CA GLY A 91 -31.10 26.67 8.77
C GLY A 91 -31.93 27.25 9.93
N GLN A 92 -32.39 26.39 10.85
CA GLN A 92 -33.12 26.81 12.04
C GLN A 92 -32.26 27.71 12.96
N GLN A 93 -30.99 27.35 13.17
CA GLN A 93 -30.05 28.16 13.95
C GLN A 93 -29.83 29.55 13.34
N GLN A 94 -29.67 29.62 12.00
CA GLN A 94 -29.53 30.88 11.30
C GLN A 94 -30.79 31.75 11.44
N GLN A 95 -31.98 31.18 11.31
CA GLN A 95 -33.23 31.90 11.54
C GLN A 95 -33.34 32.43 12.97
N GLN A 96 -33.04 31.61 13.99
CA GLN A 96 -33.03 32.08 15.38
C GLN A 96 -32.05 33.23 15.59
N GLN A 97 -30.83 33.12 15.06
CA GLN A 97 -29.82 34.17 15.19
C GLN A 97 -30.26 35.45 14.48
N GLN A 98 -30.93 35.34 13.33
CA GLN A 98 -31.47 36.48 12.59
C GLN A 98 -32.65 37.14 13.34
N GLN A 99 -33.55 36.35 13.94
CA GLN A 99 -34.61 36.85 14.83
C GLN A 99 -34.02 37.55 16.04
N GLN A 100 -33.01 36.97 16.70
CA GLN A 100 -32.34 37.61 17.82
C GLN A 100 -31.72 38.94 17.38
N ARG A 101 -31.02 38.99 16.24
CA ARG A 101 -30.47 40.24 15.69
C ARG A 101 -31.55 41.29 15.42
N GLN A 102 -32.68 40.90 14.83
CA GLN A 102 -33.80 41.81 14.60
C GLN A 102 -34.40 42.33 15.91
N ARG A 103 -34.56 41.46 16.93
CA ARG A 103 -35.01 41.88 18.27
C ARG A 103 -34.02 42.85 18.91
N HIS A 104 -32.72 42.58 18.82
CA HIS A 104 -31.69 43.49 19.32
C HIS A 104 -31.78 44.83 18.58
N GLN A 105 -31.87 44.85 17.25
CA GLN A 105 -32.04 46.08 16.47
C GLN A 105 -33.32 46.84 16.86
N ALA A 106 -34.44 46.16 17.03
CA ALA A 106 -35.71 46.76 17.42
C ALA A 106 -35.64 47.42 18.81
N VAL A 107 -34.98 46.78 19.78
CA VAL A 107 -34.74 47.35 21.11
C VAL A 107 -33.83 48.58 21.02
N HIS A 108 -32.80 48.55 20.16
CA HIS A 108 -31.91 49.71 19.95
C HIS A 108 -32.60 50.85 19.17
N SER A 109 -33.55 50.55 18.28
CA SER A 109 -34.33 51.56 17.54
C SER A 109 -35.48 52.16 18.35
N ALA A 110 -35.96 51.47 19.39
CA ALA A 110 -37.00 51.94 20.30
C ALA A 110 -36.45 52.72 21.51
N ALA A 111 -35.12 52.74 21.70
CA ALA A 111 -34.49 53.62 22.66
C ALA A 111 -34.57 55.08 22.15
N PRO A 112 -35.12 56.03 22.93
CA PRO A 112 -35.19 57.41 22.52
C PRO A 112 -33.78 57.97 22.31
N ALA A 113 -33.57 58.62 21.16
CA ALA A 113 -32.35 59.32 20.81
C ALA A 113 -32.09 60.46 21.80
N ALA A 114 -31.30 60.20 22.84
CA ALA A 114 -30.58 61.23 23.56
C ALA A 114 -29.35 61.63 22.73
N PRO A 115 -29.10 62.92 22.45
CA PRO A 115 -27.94 63.34 21.69
C PRO A 115 -26.71 63.33 22.61
N GLU A 116 -25.80 62.39 22.40
CA GLU A 116 -24.43 62.51 22.90
C GLU A 116 -23.46 62.87 21.78
N PRO A 117 -22.42 63.68 22.08
CA PRO A 117 -21.65 64.40 21.08
C PRO A 117 -20.66 63.50 20.33
N ALA A 118 -20.37 63.95 19.12
CA ALA A 118 -19.47 63.37 18.14
C ALA A 118 -18.18 62.77 18.71
N VAL A 119 -18.00 61.46 18.51
CA VAL A 119 -16.68 60.82 18.47
C VAL A 119 -16.51 60.17 17.10
N GLN A 120 -15.36 60.48 16.50
CA GLN A 120 -15.00 60.35 15.09
C GLN A 120 -15.09 58.91 14.55
N PRO A 121 -15.37 58.71 13.24
CA PRO A 121 -15.31 57.39 12.63
C PRO A 121 -13.84 57.04 12.36
N ARG A 122 -13.20 56.29 13.26
CA ARG A 122 -11.97 55.60 12.89
C ARG A 122 -12.34 54.46 11.94
N ARG A 123 -12.02 54.68 10.65
CA ARG A 123 -11.94 53.66 9.60
C ARG A 123 -11.27 52.39 10.14
N ALA A 124 -12.08 51.39 10.48
CA ALA A 124 -11.65 50.01 10.52
C ALA A 124 -12.01 49.41 9.16
N ASN A 125 -11.02 49.36 8.27
CA ASN A 125 -10.77 48.19 7.43
C ASN A 125 -9.55 48.41 6.53
N GLN A 126 -8.77 47.34 6.42
CA GLN A 126 -7.82 47.02 5.34
C GLN A 126 -6.35 47.36 5.59
N ALA A 127 -5.66 46.42 6.25
CA ALA A 127 -4.29 46.02 5.92
C ALA A 127 -4.07 44.57 6.36
N LEU A 128 -4.42 43.64 5.47
CA LEU A 128 -3.59 42.44 5.28
C LEU A 128 -2.26 42.92 4.70
N ALA A 129 -1.21 42.99 5.52
CA ALA A 129 0.18 42.88 5.07
C ALA A 129 1.09 42.81 6.31
N ALA A 130 1.97 41.81 6.32
CA ALA A 130 3.10 41.64 7.23
C ALA A 130 2.77 41.26 8.69
N ALA A 131 2.46 39.98 8.91
CA ALA A 131 2.73 39.31 10.17
C ALA A 131 4.26 39.28 10.39
N THR A 132 4.76 40.32 11.06
CA THR A 132 6.15 40.39 11.53
C THR A 132 6.16 39.96 12.99
N PRO A 133 6.93 38.94 13.41
CA PRO A 133 7.01 38.56 14.81
C PRO A 133 7.69 39.69 15.61
N GLN A 134 6.94 40.37 16.47
CA GLN A 134 7.50 41.31 17.44
C GLN A 134 8.34 40.53 18.47
N LYS A 135 9.66 40.58 18.29
CA LYS A 135 10.62 40.30 19.36
C LYS A 135 10.59 41.45 20.35
N MET A 136 10.17 41.20 21.59
CA MET A 136 10.51 42.08 22.71
C MET A 136 12.01 41.93 23.01
N GLN A 137 12.75 43.03 22.87
CA GLN A 137 14.12 43.14 23.35
C GLN A 137 14.09 43.47 24.86
N PRO A 138 14.91 42.82 25.70
CA PRO A 138 15.56 43.51 26.79
C PRO A 138 16.89 44.06 26.29
N SER A 139 17.01 45.39 26.28
CA SER A 139 18.28 46.08 26.11
C SER A 139 19.13 45.84 27.35
N MET A 140 20.27 45.14 27.22
CA MET A 140 21.56 45.53 27.77
C MET A 140 22.71 44.85 26.99
N THR A 141 23.55 45.71 26.45
CA THR A 141 24.93 45.61 25.90
C THR A 141 25.77 44.33 26.07
N ALA A 142 26.40 43.98 24.93
CA ALA A 142 27.78 43.47 24.71
C ALA A 142 28.15 42.02 25.09
N ALA A 143 28.60 41.28 24.07
CA ALA A 143 29.21 39.94 24.09
C ALA A 143 30.75 40.02 24.33
N PRO A 144 31.56 38.93 24.31
CA PRO A 144 31.23 37.50 24.19
C PRO A 144 32.00 36.55 25.14
N THR A 145 31.59 35.27 25.08
CA THR A 145 32.39 34.03 25.21
C THR A 145 32.58 33.35 26.59
N GLN A 146 32.39 32.02 26.51
CA GLN A 146 33.00 30.92 27.27
C GLN A 146 32.18 30.22 28.39
N HIS A 147 32.33 28.90 28.35
CA HIS A 147 32.08 27.90 29.38
C HIS A 147 30.66 27.36 29.59
N LEU A 148 30.43 26.18 29.01
CA LEU A 148 30.19 24.93 29.74
C LEU A 148 29.90 25.16 31.24
N ARG A 149 28.63 25.31 31.60
CA ARG A 149 28.14 25.10 32.96
C ARG A 149 26.84 24.33 32.91
N GLU A 150 26.92 23.13 33.48
CA GLU A 150 25.92 22.48 34.33
C GLU A 150 24.66 23.32 34.53
N ILE A 151 23.54 22.84 33.99
CA ILE A 151 22.17 23.28 34.30
C ILE A 151 21.51 22.00 34.80
N ASP A 152 21.55 21.73 36.11
CA ASP A 152 20.63 22.26 37.14
C ASP A 152 19.24 21.63 36.97
N ASP A 153 18.83 20.88 37.99
CA ASP A 153 17.58 20.11 38.09
C ASP A 153 16.37 21.06 38.07
N GLU A 154 15.99 21.57 36.90
CA GLU A 154 14.70 22.22 36.69
C GLU A 154 13.62 21.14 36.48
N PRO A 155 12.50 21.18 37.24
CA PRO A 155 11.42 20.22 37.04
C PRO A 155 10.92 20.37 35.61
N GLN A 156 10.86 19.26 34.87
CA GLN A 156 10.35 19.23 33.50
C GLN A 156 8.93 19.81 33.45
N LYS A 157 8.80 21.13 33.25
CA LYS A 157 7.59 21.72 32.71
C LYS A 157 7.44 21.10 31.34
N GLU A 158 6.46 20.21 31.22
CA GLU A 158 5.99 19.61 29.98
C GLU A 158 5.92 20.69 28.90
N ARG A 159 6.97 20.76 28.08
CA ARG A 159 6.94 21.60 26.89
C ARG A 159 6.09 20.84 25.88
N ASN A 160 4.80 21.15 25.88
CA ASN A 160 3.87 20.71 24.86
C ASN A 160 4.24 21.39 23.53
N TYR A 161 5.16 20.79 22.79
CA TYR A 161 5.43 21.17 21.40
C TYR A 161 4.29 20.62 20.53
N SER A 162 3.24 21.41 20.35
CA SER A 162 2.21 21.12 19.34
C SER A 162 2.72 21.60 17.98
N LEU A 163 3.14 20.66 17.13
CA LEU A 163 3.45 20.93 15.73
C LEU A 163 2.20 20.64 14.89
N GLU A 164 1.35 21.65 14.69
CA GLU A 164 0.27 21.58 13.70
C GLU A 164 0.86 21.73 12.29
N THR A 165 1.19 20.61 11.65
CA THR A 165 1.53 20.59 10.21
C THR A 165 0.26 20.58 9.36
N PHE A 166 -0.54 21.64 9.43
CA PHE A 166 -1.63 21.87 8.48
C PHE A 166 -1.27 23.04 7.58
N GLN A 167 -0.65 22.75 6.43
CA GLN A 167 -0.70 23.66 5.29
C GLN A 167 -1.89 23.25 4.42
N ASN A 168 -2.99 23.98 4.56
CA ASN A 168 -4.07 24.08 3.57
C ASN A 168 -4.81 22.78 3.18
N GLY A 169 -4.95 21.80 4.08
CA GLY A 169 -5.85 20.65 3.86
C GLY A 169 -5.46 19.68 2.75
N GLU A 170 -4.35 19.91 2.04
CA GLU A 170 -3.75 18.95 1.12
C GLU A 170 -2.51 18.29 1.75
N PRO A 171 -2.29 16.98 1.51
CA PRO A 171 -1.04 16.34 1.91
C PRO A 171 0.15 17.06 1.26
N THR A 172 1.00 17.71 2.06
CA THR A 172 2.23 18.41 1.64
C THR A 172 3.27 17.50 0.98
N VAL A 173 3.02 16.19 0.90
CA VAL A 173 3.84 15.25 0.14
C VAL A 173 3.08 14.83 -1.09
N PRO A 174 3.43 15.36 -2.28
CA PRO A 174 2.99 14.78 -3.54
C PRO A 174 3.23 13.27 -3.51
N ARG A 175 2.16 12.49 -3.72
CA ARG A 175 2.20 11.04 -3.96
C ARG A 175 2.76 10.76 -5.36
N ALA A 176 3.83 11.44 -5.72
CA ALA A 176 4.48 11.30 -7.00
C ALA A 176 5.66 10.35 -6.84
N GLU A 177 5.66 9.28 -7.65
CA GLU A 177 6.87 8.66 -8.15
C GLU A 177 7.66 7.78 -7.15
N TYR A 178 7.05 6.67 -6.76
CA TYR A 178 7.74 5.46 -6.30
C TYR A 178 8.47 4.76 -7.46
N ARG A 179 9.21 5.51 -8.29
CA ARG A 179 9.89 4.96 -9.46
C ARG A 179 11.24 4.42 -9.01
N GLU A 180 11.36 3.10 -8.96
CA GLU A 180 12.66 2.42 -8.89
C GLU A 180 13.39 2.60 -10.22
N GLU A 181 13.97 3.78 -10.48
CA GLU A 181 14.69 4.05 -11.74
C GLU A 181 15.75 2.99 -12.04
N TYR A 182 16.39 2.44 -11.01
CA TYR A 182 17.38 1.36 -11.10
C TYR A 182 16.81 0.01 -11.58
N MET A 183 15.51 -0.25 -11.37
CA MET A 183 14.83 -1.43 -11.92
C MET A 183 14.30 -1.20 -13.34
N HIS A 184 14.18 0.06 -13.78
CA HIS A 184 13.70 0.41 -15.11
C HIS A 184 14.85 0.56 -16.13
N SER A 185 16.04 0.95 -15.66
CA SER A 185 17.26 0.89 -16.49
C SER A 185 17.80 -0.55 -16.49
N ARG A 186 17.49 -1.29 -17.55
CA ARG A 186 17.96 -2.67 -17.78
C ARG A 186 19.48 -2.80 -17.63
N ASP A 187 20.21 -1.75 -18.02
CA ASP A 187 21.66 -1.70 -17.99
C ASP A 187 22.23 -1.62 -16.57
N VAL A 188 21.61 -0.83 -15.69
CA VAL A 188 22.05 -0.71 -14.29
C VAL A 188 21.83 -2.01 -13.54
N LYS A 189 20.68 -2.67 -13.75
CA LYS A 189 20.39 -3.96 -13.13
C LYS A 189 21.38 -5.03 -13.59
N ALA A 190 21.61 -5.15 -14.89
CA ALA A 190 22.56 -6.11 -15.45
C ALA A 190 23.98 -5.89 -14.88
N ARG A 191 24.42 -4.63 -14.76
CA ARG A 191 25.72 -4.29 -14.16
C ARG A 191 25.80 -4.66 -12.67
N LEU A 192 24.74 -4.47 -11.90
CA LEU A 192 24.70 -4.86 -10.49
C LEU A 192 24.74 -6.38 -10.32
N ASP A 193 24.02 -7.12 -11.17
CA ASP A 193 24.04 -8.59 -11.17
C ASP A 193 25.45 -9.12 -11.54
N GLU A 194 26.11 -8.53 -12.54
CA GLU A 194 27.49 -8.87 -12.91
C GLU A 194 28.47 -8.62 -11.75
N MET A 195 28.41 -7.43 -11.12
CA MET A 195 29.28 -7.12 -9.97
C MET A 195 29.01 -8.05 -8.79
N ARG A 196 27.74 -8.41 -8.53
CA ARG A 196 27.39 -9.38 -7.49
C ARG A 196 28.07 -10.72 -7.76
N ASP A 197 28.02 -11.19 -8.99
CA ASP A 197 28.58 -12.49 -9.36
C ASP A 197 30.12 -12.48 -9.30
N GLN A 198 30.76 -11.36 -9.68
CA GLN A 198 32.21 -11.16 -9.53
C GLN A 198 32.65 -11.15 -8.06
N PHE A 199 31.92 -10.49 -7.16
CA PHE A 199 32.29 -10.43 -5.75
C PHE A 199 31.95 -11.71 -4.97
N ARG A 200 31.10 -12.58 -5.50
CA ARG A 200 30.68 -13.82 -4.84
C ARG A 200 31.84 -14.76 -4.52
N SER A 201 32.85 -14.83 -5.39
CA SER A 201 34.03 -15.69 -5.21
C SER A 201 35.03 -15.14 -4.18
N VAL A 202 34.99 -13.83 -3.93
CA VAL A 202 35.90 -13.12 -3.01
C VAL A 202 35.23 -12.88 -1.65
N ARG A 203 33.95 -13.22 -1.51
CA ARG A 203 33.17 -12.99 -0.30
C ARG A 203 33.62 -13.88 0.85
N HIS A 204 33.92 -13.25 1.98
CA HIS A 204 34.31 -13.89 3.23
C HIS A 204 33.10 -14.02 4.17
N GLU A 205 32.54 -15.22 4.30
CA GLU A 205 31.32 -15.47 5.10
C GLU A 205 31.49 -15.18 6.60
N ASP A 206 32.73 -15.28 7.11
CA ASP A 206 33.10 -14.95 8.49
C ASP A 206 33.01 -13.45 8.80
N ARG A 207 32.95 -12.59 7.77
CA ARG A 207 32.90 -11.13 7.90
C ARG A 207 31.54 -10.51 7.57
N VAL A 208 30.52 -11.34 7.31
CA VAL A 208 29.17 -10.89 6.96
C VAL A 208 28.50 -10.25 8.17
N GLN A 209 28.13 -8.98 8.04
CA GLN A 209 27.48 -8.23 9.11
C GLN A 209 25.99 -8.58 9.19
N PRO A 210 25.33 -8.33 10.34
CA PRO A 210 23.88 -8.54 10.46
C PRO A 210 23.05 -7.78 9.41
N ILE A 211 23.50 -6.57 9.04
CA ILE A 211 22.83 -5.76 8.01
C ILE A 211 22.89 -6.40 6.61
N ASP A 212 23.98 -7.09 6.28
CA ASP A 212 24.14 -7.80 5.01
C ASP A 212 23.14 -8.97 4.93
N LYS A 213 22.99 -9.71 6.04
CA LYS A 213 22.00 -10.80 6.14
C LYS A 213 20.56 -10.29 5.95
N ILE A 214 20.23 -9.15 6.55
CA ILE A 214 18.92 -8.49 6.38
C ILE A 214 18.72 -8.07 4.92
N HIS A 215 19.74 -7.46 4.30
CA HIS A 215 19.69 -7.06 2.91
C HIS A 215 19.48 -8.26 1.97
N GLU A 216 20.23 -9.35 2.17
CA GLU A 216 20.09 -10.58 1.40
C GLU A 216 18.71 -11.21 1.55
N SER A 217 18.15 -11.24 2.76
CA SER A 217 16.77 -11.71 2.95
C SER A 217 15.77 -10.82 2.22
N ASN A 218 15.94 -9.49 2.29
CA ASN A 218 15.07 -8.55 1.59
C ASN A 218 15.13 -8.74 0.07
N VAL A 219 16.32 -8.88 -0.51
CA VAL A 219 16.50 -9.14 -1.95
C VAL A 219 15.91 -10.49 -2.35
N ARG A 220 16.14 -11.55 -1.56
CA ARG A 220 15.60 -12.89 -1.79
C ARG A 220 14.07 -12.90 -1.79
N GLU A 221 13.46 -12.11 -0.93
CA GLU A 221 12.01 -11.96 -0.83
C GLU A 221 11.43 -10.94 -1.83
N GLY A 222 12.27 -10.35 -2.70
CA GLY A 222 11.84 -9.35 -3.68
C GLY A 222 11.34 -8.04 -3.05
N ARG A 223 11.74 -7.76 -1.79
CA ARG A 223 11.47 -6.50 -1.10
C ARG A 223 12.41 -5.43 -1.59
N SER A 224 11.86 -4.25 -1.82
CA SER A 224 12.59 -3.05 -2.20
C SER A 224 12.16 -1.89 -1.31
N LYS A 225 12.92 -0.79 -1.31
CA LYS A 225 12.60 0.39 -0.49
C LYS A 225 11.16 0.86 -0.73
N PHE A 226 10.76 1.00 -1.99
CA PHE A 226 9.46 1.55 -2.35
C PHE A 226 8.32 0.54 -2.16
N ARG A 227 8.51 -0.75 -2.49
CA ARG A 227 7.51 -1.79 -2.21
C ARG A 227 7.27 -1.96 -0.71
N THR A 228 8.33 -1.93 0.10
CA THR A 228 8.20 -2.00 1.55
C THR A 228 7.50 -0.77 2.12
N LEU A 229 7.86 0.44 1.66
CA LEU A 229 7.16 1.67 2.04
C LEU A 229 5.68 1.65 1.68
N GLN A 230 5.33 1.13 0.50
CA GLN A 230 3.94 0.96 0.09
C GLN A 230 3.22 0.02 1.06
N LYS A 231 3.82 -1.15 1.36
CA LYS A 231 3.24 -2.17 2.24
C LYS A 231 2.98 -1.66 3.66
N ILE A 232 3.96 -1.02 4.32
CA ILE A 232 3.82 -0.54 5.71
C ILE A 232 2.89 0.68 5.84
N ARG A 233 2.59 1.36 4.72
CA ARG A 233 1.66 2.48 4.67
C ARG A 233 0.24 2.05 4.26
N MET A 234 0.00 0.76 4.01
CA MET A 234 -1.34 0.25 3.73
C MET A 234 -2.22 0.33 4.98
N GLY A 235 -3.52 0.55 4.77
CA GLY A 235 -4.50 0.70 5.84
C GLY A 235 -4.64 2.14 6.33
N ASN A 236 -5.60 2.34 7.23
CA ASN A 236 -5.84 3.65 7.84
C ASN A 236 -4.81 3.94 8.94
N THR A 237 -4.74 5.20 9.38
CA THR A 237 -3.83 5.62 10.45
C THR A 237 -4.08 4.85 11.75
N LYS A 238 -5.35 4.59 12.11
CA LYS A 238 -5.69 3.82 13.31
C LYS A 238 -5.08 2.43 13.31
N LYS A 239 -5.22 1.67 12.22
CA LYS A 239 -4.66 0.32 12.08
C LYS A 239 -3.14 0.32 12.23
N ARG A 240 -2.45 1.30 11.63
CA ARG A 240 -0.98 1.42 11.73
C ARG A 240 -0.52 1.77 13.14
N ILE A 241 -1.32 2.55 13.89
CA ILE A 241 -1.07 2.82 15.31
C ILE A 241 -1.35 1.56 16.13
N ASP A 242 -2.50 0.90 15.93
CA ASP A 242 -2.86 -0.32 16.67
C ASP A 242 -1.80 -1.43 16.46
N GLU A 243 -1.24 -1.59 15.25
CA GLU A 243 -0.12 -2.51 14.97
C GLU A 243 1.15 -2.11 15.72
N PHE A 244 1.52 -0.82 15.71
CA PHE A 244 2.69 -0.31 16.42
C PHE A 244 2.62 -0.50 17.94
N GLU A 245 1.46 -0.26 18.56
CA GLU A 245 1.25 -0.46 20.00
C GLU A 245 1.25 -1.95 20.41
N SER A 246 1.12 -2.87 19.44
CA SER A 246 1.12 -4.31 19.67
C SER A 246 2.49 -4.99 19.50
N MET A 247 3.50 -4.26 19.01
CA MET A 247 4.88 -4.75 18.79
C MET A 247 5.70 -4.70 20.08
#